data_AF-A0A954ET40-F1
#
_entry.id   AF-A0A954ET40-F1
#
_cell.length_a   1.000
_cell.length_b   1.000
_cell.length_c   1.000
_cell.angle_alpha   90.00
_cell.angle_beta   90.00
_cell.angle_gamma   90.00
#
_symmetry.space_group_name_H-M   'P 1'
#
loop_
_entity.id
_entity.type
_entity.pdbx_description
1 polymer ?
#
loop_
_entity_poly.entity_id
_entity_poly.type
_entity_poly.pdbx_seq_one_letter_code
_entity_poly.pdbx_strand_id
1 'polypeptide(L)'
;MTETTELIDAYAAGAQLLRDVLKATSQVDIDARPVEGQWSIREVVCHLADSEIVYADRMKRVIAEDNPTFFDLAPNIHVPA
;
A
#
# COMPACT_ATOMS: atom_id res chain seq x y z
N MET A 1 3.67 -23.59 5.49
CA MET A 1 3.94 -22.33 6.20
C MET A 1 4.99 -21.62 5.39
N THR A 2 4.70 -20.44 4.88
CA THR A 2 5.68 -19.61 4.16
C THR A 2 6.75 -19.19 5.17
N GLU A 3 8.02 -19.38 4.83
CA GLU A 3 9.13 -19.03 5.71
C GLU A 3 9.24 -17.49 5.82
N THR A 4 9.64 -16.96 6.98
CA THR A 4 9.72 -15.51 7.23
C THR A 4 10.55 -14.77 6.17
N THR A 5 11.63 -15.40 5.69
CA THR A 5 12.48 -14.85 4.62
C THR A 5 11.71 -14.66 3.32
N GLU A 6 10.85 -15.61 2.94
CA GLU A 6 10.06 -15.51 1.70
C GLU A 6 9.08 -14.32 1.76
N LEU A 7 8.51 -14.05 2.95
CA LEU A 7 7.64 -12.90 3.15
C LEU A 7 8.40 -11.56 3.08
N ILE A 8 9.61 -11.51 3.65
CA ILE A 8 10.48 -10.32 3.59
C ILE A 8 10.88 -10.04 2.14
N ASP A 9 11.29 -11.07 1.40
CA ASP A 9 11.70 -10.93 0.00
C ASP A 9 10.52 -10.47 -0.87
N ALA A 10 9.33 -11.04 -0.66
CA ALA A 10 8.12 -10.63 -1.37
C ALA A 10 7.74 -9.16 -1.08
N TYR A 11 7.80 -8.74 0.18
CA TYR A 11 7.55 -7.35 0.58
C TYR A 11 8.56 -6.39 -0.05
N ALA A 12 9.85 -6.72 -0.01
CA ALA A 12 10.92 -5.90 -0.61
C ALA A 12 10.77 -5.77 -2.13
N ALA A 13 10.27 -6.80 -2.82
CA ALA A 13 10.05 -6.80 -4.26
C ALA A 13 8.79 -6.03 -4.70
N GLY A 14 7.81 -5.84 -3.82
CA GLY A 14 6.48 -5.31 -4.16
C GLY A 14 6.49 -3.93 -4.82
N ALA A 15 7.31 -3.00 -4.32
CA ALA A 15 7.40 -1.66 -4.89
C ALA A 15 7.91 -1.66 -6.34
N GLN A 16 8.86 -2.56 -6.66
CA GLN A 16 9.39 -2.69 -8.02
C GLN A 16 8.36 -3.32 -8.95
N LEU A 17 7.66 -4.36 -8.49
CA LEU A 17 6.57 -4.99 -9.24
C LEU A 17 5.52 -3.94 -9.65
N LEU A 18 5.09 -3.09 -8.71
CA LEU A 18 4.11 -2.05 -8.99
C LEU A 18 4.62 -1.04 -10.03
N ARG A 19 5.88 -0.60 -9.92
CA ARG A 19 6.49 0.32 -10.90
C ARG A 19 6.51 -0.28 -12.29
N ASP A 20 6.81 -1.56 -12.43
CA ASP A 20 6.92 -2.21 -13.73
C ASP A 20 5.55 -2.41 -14.40
N VAL A 21 4.52 -2.74 -13.61
CA VAL A 21 3.13 -2.78 -14.11
C VAL A 21 2.66 -1.39 -14.57
N LEU A 22 2.94 -0.34 -13.80
CA LEU A 22 2.51 1.02 -14.13
C LEU A 22 3.20 1.57 -15.40
N LYS A 23 4.46 1.21 -15.67
CA LYS A 23 5.15 1.61 -16.91
C LYS A 23 4.48 1.05 -18.16
N ALA A 24 3.89 -0.14 -18.07
CA ALA A 24 3.18 -0.78 -19.17
C ALA A 24 1.71 -0.31 -19.30
N THR A 25 1.23 0.53 -18.37
CA THR A 25 -0.16 0.98 -18.31
C THR A 25 -0.30 2.38 -18.90
N SER A 26 -1.35 2.61 -19.70
CA SER A 26 -1.58 3.94 -20.29
C SER A 26 -1.99 4.96 -19.22
N GLN A 27 -1.71 6.24 -19.44
CA GLN A 27 -2.13 7.30 -18.51
C GLN A 27 -3.66 7.41 -18.40
N VAL A 28 -4.38 7.13 -19.49
CA VAL A 28 -5.85 7.11 -19.49
C VAL A 28 -6.38 6.01 -18.57
N ASP A 29 -5.78 4.82 -18.62
CA ASP A 29 -6.20 3.71 -17.75
C ASP A 29 -5.81 3.95 -16.28
N ILE A 30 -4.65 4.60 -16.04
CA ILE A 30 -4.21 4.96 -14.69
C ILE A 30 -5.21 5.90 -13.98
N ASP A 31 -5.82 6.80 -14.75
CA ASP A 31 -6.77 7.80 -14.24
C ASP A 31 -8.23 7.38 -14.40
N ALA A 32 -8.51 6.23 -15.03
CA ALA A 32 -9.85 5.73 -15.22
C ALA A 32 -10.53 5.33 -13.89
N ARG A 33 -11.83 5.57 -13.82
CA ARG A 33 -12.71 5.07 -12.74
C ARG A 33 -13.80 4.19 -13.34
N PRO A 34 -13.49 2.90 -13.60
CA PRO A 34 -14.43 2.00 -14.27
C PRO A 34 -15.64 1.64 -13.41
N VAL A 35 -15.51 1.75 -12.08
CA VAL A 35 -16.60 1.55 -11.12
C VAL A 35 -16.84 2.88 -10.41
N GLU A 36 -18.08 3.36 -10.45
CA GLU A 36 -18.50 4.59 -9.77
C GLU A 36 -18.26 4.47 -8.25
N GLY A 37 -17.79 5.57 -7.63
CA GLY A 37 -17.47 5.61 -6.20
C GLY A 37 -16.22 4.81 -5.79
N GLN A 38 -15.45 4.26 -6.75
CA GLN A 38 -14.19 3.56 -6.46
C GLN A 38 -12.97 4.37 -6.91
N TRP A 39 -11.82 4.06 -6.29
CA TRP A 39 -10.55 4.66 -6.65
C TRP A 39 -10.09 4.31 -8.06
N SER A 40 -9.41 5.26 -8.71
CA SER A 40 -8.56 4.97 -9.87
C SER A 40 -7.29 4.22 -9.46
N ILE A 41 -6.55 3.69 -10.43
CA ILE A 41 -5.26 3.05 -10.18
C ILE A 41 -4.31 4.04 -9.49
N ARG A 42 -4.28 5.31 -9.93
CA ARG A 42 -3.46 6.35 -9.30
C ARG A 42 -3.79 6.52 -7.82
N GLU A 43 -5.07 6.61 -7.49
CA GLU A 43 -5.52 6.80 -6.10
C GLU A 43 -5.15 5.61 -5.22
N VAL A 44 -5.28 4.37 -5.73
CA VAL A 44 -4.82 3.16 -5.04
C VAL A 44 -3.30 3.20 -4.78
N VAL A 45 -2.51 3.58 -5.79
CA VAL A 45 -1.04 3.65 -5.68
C VAL A 45 -0.62 4.70 -4.65
N CYS A 46 -1.24 5.88 -4.66
CA CYS A 46 -1.01 6.92 -3.66
C CYS A 46 -1.36 6.41 -2.26
N HIS A 47 -2.54 5.80 -2.11
CA HIS A 47 -2.98 5.24 -0.83
C HIS A 47 -2.02 4.16 -0.30
N LEU A 48 -1.50 3.30 -1.17
CA LEU A 48 -0.48 2.32 -0.79
C LEU A 48 0.78 3.01 -0.25
N ALA A 49 1.29 4.02 -0.96
CA ALA A 49 2.47 4.76 -0.52
C ALA A 49 2.29 5.45 0.85
N ASP A 50 1.12 6.02 1.09
CA ASP A 50 0.78 6.64 2.38
C ASP A 50 0.68 5.57 3.49
N SER A 51 0.13 4.41 3.17
CA SER A 51 -0.02 3.29 4.11
C SER A 51 1.33 2.69 4.53
N GLU A 52 2.29 2.58 3.62
CA GLU A 52 3.62 1.99 3.90
C GLU A 52 4.36 2.73 5.03
N ILE A 53 4.21 4.05 5.13
CA ILE A 53 4.83 4.85 6.19
C ILE A 53 4.27 4.43 7.57
N VAL A 54 2.96 4.21 7.65
CA VAL A 54 2.29 3.79 8.89
C VAL A 54 2.65 2.34 9.25
N TYR A 55 2.71 1.44 8.26
CA TYR A 55 3.15 0.07 8.53
C TYR A 55 4.61 0.01 8.99
N ALA A 56 5.50 0.80 8.39
CA ALA A 56 6.89 0.89 8.84
C ALA A 56 7.01 1.41 10.28
N ASP A 57 6.20 2.40 10.69
CA ASP A 57 6.11 2.84 12.09
C ASP A 57 5.64 1.70 13.00
N ARG A 58 4.55 1.01 12.65
CA ARG A 58 4.03 -0.11 13.43
C ARG A 58 5.07 -1.23 13.60
N MET A 59 5.79 -1.60 12.54
CA MET A 59 6.86 -2.60 12.60
C MET A 59 7.97 -2.18 13.58
N LYS A 60 8.39 -0.91 13.55
CA LYS A 60 9.39 -0.39 14.50
C LYS A 60 8.90 -0.44 15.94
N ARG A 61 7.63 -0.09 16.20
CA ARG A 61 7.03 -0.18 17.54
C ARG A 61 6.98 -1.61 18.06
N VAL A 62 6.58 -2.57 17.22
CA VAL A 62 6.59 -4.00 17.58
C VAL A 62 7.97 -4.48 18.00
N ILE A 63 9.03 -3.97 17.37
CA ILE A 63 10.41 -4.33 17.71
C ILE A 63 10.86 -3.65 19.03
N ALA A 64 10.40 -2.42 19.29
CA ALA A 64 10.94 -1.58 20.36
C ALA A 64 10.12 -1.58 21.66
N GLU A 65 8.83 -1.92 21.62
CA GLU A 65 7.88 -1.73 22.71
C GLU A 65 7.22 -3.06 23.11
N ASP A 66 6.94 -3.24 24.41
CA ASP A 66 6.04 -4.29 24.89
C ASP A 66 4.59 -3.77 24.85
N ASN A 67 3.71 -4.47 24.13
CA ASN A 67 2.34 -4.04 23.81
C ASN A 67 2.24 -2.66 23.09
N PRO A 68 2.73 -2.56 21.84
CA PRO A 68 2.76 -1.29 21.11
C PRO A 68 1.37 -0.73 20.81
N THR A 69 1.22 0.58 20.88
CA THR A 69 0.00 1.27 20.44
C THR A 69 0.04 1.52 18.94
N PHE A 70 -1.04 1.17 18.23
CA PHE A 70 -1.19 1.45 16.81
C PHE A 70 -2.23 2.55 16.59
N PHE A 71 -1.80 3.64 15.96
CA PHE A 71 -2.70 4.70 15.53
C PHE A 71 -3.48 4.27 14.29
N ASP A 72 -4.74 4.69 14.22
CA ASP A 72 -5.59 4.43 13.07
C ASP A 72 -5.10 5.22 11.84
N LEU A 73 -5.17 4.58 10.68
CA LEU A 73 -4.85 5.15 9.38
C LEU A 73 -6.10 5.73 8.71
N ALA A 74 -7.31 5.34 9.13
CA ALA A 74 -8.57 5.68 8.46
C ALA A 74 -8.48 5.52 6.92
N PRO A 75 -8.17 4.30 6.42
CA PRO A 75 -7.68 4.10 5.06
C PRO A 75 -8.63 4.59 3.96
N ASN A 76 -9.93 4.65 4.24
CA ASN A 76 -10.96 5.04 3.27
C ASN A 76 -11.34 6.53 3.30
N ILE A 77 -10.62 7.37 4.04
CA ILE A 77 -10.92 8.82 4.13
C ILE A 77 -10.89 9.54 2.77
N HIS A 78 -10.21 8.95 1.79
CA HIS A 78 -10.07 9.49 0.44
C HIS A 78 -10.90 8.74 -0.62
N VAL A 79 -11.74 7.77 -0.24
CA VAL A 79 -12.65 7.12 -1.19
C VAL A 79 -13.74 8.13 -1.57
N PRO A 80 -13.91 8.47 -2.86
CA PRO A 80 -15.02 9.30 -3.29
C PRO A 80 -16.35 8.66 -2.90
N ALA A 81 -17.30 9.47 -2.41
CA ALA A 81 -18.64 9.02 -2.05
C ALA A 81 -19.44 8.55 -3.28
#